data_AF-A0A0Q7RYI8-F1
#
_entry.id   AF-A0A0Q7RYI8-F1
#
_cell.length_a   1.000
_cell.length_b   1.000
_cell.length_c   1.000
_cell.angle_alpha   90.00
_cell.angle_beta   90.00
_cell.angle_gamma   90.00
#
_symmetry.space_group_name_H-M   'P 1'
#
loop_
_entity.id
_entity.type
_entity.pdbx_description
1 polymer ?
#
loop_
_entity_poly.entity_id
_entity_poly.type
_entity_poly.pdbx_seq_one_letter_code
_entity_poly.pdbx_strand_id
1 'polypeptide(L)'
;MQTPYVPHLHGDAAQAKLRSKQGWLTVGVASSIPWPQEDVWVLYDGHEYVLRGKKAGEENQSPCISTPCSRGDLDVAKTRAYLFASVLGWFKGGHVDVTGSVWGSGPVRYGSRDTFTTTLDGTKFFDCNYMPVIRDDQVRKALAFMREGRRLRHIHEPYSFLSFFKVVESQFNSKDRVAWIGANLDLLDGDAAKRVVELKGQGVDVSKHLFDSGRCAVAHASLNGAIVDPDIPADRRRIAEDLDVIAGLASRYIKVEAGVPDEMELYEKRDRTTPWHSLLPAETLARLQAGEEVDDPAALGPLENNKVSVRLWPDEAPECMRNMKLAAEAYEPGVVFFLAVSERETLVLRFAVDFANGRVHTLLEEGGLTQQFNEVTEAEVEHFTRYFHSVIGNRLVELCVDGVDPVPCEVVIPMNIIPQAPEKMVAMALEQFRQRKAQAAAAAATAGAADGVPASSGADGPEGPAK
;
A
#
# COMPACT_ATOMS: atom_id res chain seq x y z
N MET A 1 -8.50 16.27 -5.24
CA MET A 1 -8.94 14.86 -5.19
C MET A 1 -8.65 14.34 -3.79
N GLN A 2 -9.47 13.44 -3.24
CA GLN A 2 -9.25 12.89 -1.89
C GLN A 2 -8.65 11.49 -1.98
N THR A 3 -7.67 11.19 -1.13
CA THR A 3 -6.99 9.89 -1.01
C THR A 3 -7.05 9.42 0.46
N PRO A 4 -8.25 9.14 0.98
CA PRO A 4 -8.44 8.82 2.40
C PRO A 4 -7.80 7.46 2.74
N TYR A 5 -7.48 7.23 4.00
CA TYR A 5 -7.10 5.89 4.45
C TYR A 5 -8.23 4.90 4.13
N VAL A 6 -7.89 3.76 3.53
CA VAL A 6 -8.84 2.70 3.21
C VAL A 6 -8.63 1.57 4.21
N PRO A 7 -9.55 1.34 5.16
CA PRO A 7 -9.40 0.25 6.12
C PRO A 7 -9.48 -1.12 5.43
N HIS A 8 -8.59 -2.02 5.82
CA HIS A 8 -8.55 -3.41 5.35
C HIS A 8 -8.76 -4.38 6.51
N LEU A 9 -9.49 -5.46 6.27
CA LEU A 9 -9.50 -6.65 7.12
C LEU A 9 -9.17 -7.87 6.27
N HIS A 10 -8.39 -8.80 6.81
CA HIS A 10 -7.92 -9.98 6.08
C HIS A 10 -8.45 -11.28 6.73
N GLY A 11 -8.53 -12.34 5.93
CA GLY A 11 -8.78 -13.70 6.42
C GLY A 11 -10.10 -13.82 7.21
N ASP A 12 -10.03 -14.37 8.42
CA ASP A 12 -11.21 -14.63 9.25
C ASP A 12 -12.00 -13.36 9.61
N ALA A 13 -11.34 -12.22 9.79
CA ALA A 13 -12.01 -10.95 10.06
C ALA A 13 -12.84 -10.49 8.85
N ALA A 14 -12.33 -10.69 7.62
CA ALA A 14 -13.09 -10.45 6.40
C ALA A 14 -14.25 -11.44 6.25
N GLN A 15 -14.03 -12.72 6.59
CA GLN A 15 -15.10 -13.73 6.58
C GLN A 15 -16.22 -13.39 7.57
N ALA A 16 -15.89 -12.86 8.75
CA ALA A 16 -16.87 -12.42 9.73
C ALA A 16 -17.78 -11.32 9.16
N LYS A 17 -17.22 -10.36 8.40
CA LYS A 17 -17.98 -9.32 7.69
C LYS A 17 -18.91 -9.90 6.62
N LEU A 18 -18.46 -10.91 5.87
CA LEU A 18 -19.30 -11.59 4.87
C LEU A 18 -20.52 -12.27 5.50
N ARG A 19 -20.37 -12.82 6.72
CA ARG A 19 -21.44 -13.54 7.43
C ARG A 19 -22.38 -12.62 8.22
N SER A 20 -21.98 -11.36 8.47
CA SER A 20 -22.74 -10.45 9.32
C SER A 20 -23.92 -9.76 8.62
N LYS A 21 -24.03 -9.89 7.29
CA LYS A 21 -25.08 -9.23 6.49
C LYS A 21 -25.84 -10.22 5.61
N GLN A 22 -27.09 -9.89 5.35
CA GLN A 22 -27.92 -10.56 4.36
C GLN A 22 -27.95 -9.77 3.05
N GLY A 23 -27.97 -10.49 1.93
CA GLY A 23 -28.04 -9.91 0.59
C GLY A 23 -26.66 -9.45 0.10
N TRP A 24 -26.14 -10.16 -0.90
CA TRP A 24 -24.84 -9.89 -1.49
C TRP A 24 -24.93 -9.93 -3.00
N LEU A 25 -24.40 -8.88 -3.63
CA LEU A 25 -24.03 -8.92 -5.04
C LEU A 25 -22.58 -9.40 -5.13
N THR A 26 -22.34 -10.45 -5.90
CA THR A 26 -20.99 -10.91 -6.23
C THR A 26 -20.78 -10.79 -7.73
N VAL A 27 -19.68 -10.14 -8.12
CA VAL A 27 -19.26 -10.01 -9.51
C VAL A 27 -17.98 -10.80 -9.75
N GLY A 28 -17.98 -11.63 -10.79
CA GLY A 28 -16.75 -12.29 -11.25
C GLY A 28 -15.82 -11.29 -11.91
N VAL A 29 -14.51 -11.43 -11.72
CA VAL A 29 -13.54 -10.49 -12.30
C VAL A 29 -12.50 -11.18 -13.18
N ALA A 30 -12.12 -10.50 -14.26
CA ALA A 30 -10.90 -10.73 -15.03
C ALA A 30 -9.89 -9.65 -14.61
N SER A 31 -8.71 -10.02 -14.15
CA SER A 31 -7.77 -9.04 -13.60
C SER A 31 -6.34 -9.29 -14.04
N SER A 32 -5.63 -8.20 -14.37
CA SER A 32 -4.18 -8.21 -14.57
C SER A 32 -3.38 -7.70 -13.36
N ILE A 33 -4.06 -7.22 -12.32
CA ILE A 33 -3.39 -6.80 -11.10
C ILE A 33 -3.16 -8.03 -10.20
N PRO A 34 -2.16 -8.01 -9.32
CA PRO A 34 -1.99 -9.08 -8.36
C PRO A 34 -3.21 -9.17 -7.42
N TRP A 35 -3.83 -10.36 -7.35
CA TRP A 35 -5.04 -10.57 -6.56
C TRP A 35 -4.72 -11.22 -5.20
N PRO A 36 -5.48 -10.90 -4.12
CA PRO A 36 -5.24 -11.50 -2.82
C PRO A 36 -5.49 -13.02 -2.80
N GLN A 37 -4.71 -13.72 -1.98
CA GLN A 37 -4.89 -15.15 -1.70
C GLN A 37 -6.08 -15.39 -0.76
N GLU A 38 -6.19 -14.58 0.29
CA GLU A 38 -7.27 -14.64 1.27
C GLU A 38 -8.34 -13.61 0.95
N ASP A 39 -9.54 -13.77 1.52
CA ASP A 39 -10.57 -12.73 1.40
C ASP A 39 -10.09 -11.44 2.10
N VAL A 40 -10.23 -10.30 1.42
CA VAL A 40 -9.89 -8.97 1.94
C VAL A 40 -11.13 -8.10 1.90
N TRP A 41 -11.58 -7.65 3.07
CA TRP A 41 -12.64 -6.66 3.18
C TRP A 41 -12.04 -5.26 3.15
N VAL A 42 -12.67 -4.36 2.41
CA VAL A 42 -12.27 -2.95 2.27
C VAL A 42 -13.48 -2.04 2.42
N LEU A 43 -13.28 -0.90 3.07
CA LEU A 43 -14.26 0.19 3.13
C LEU A 43 -13.80 1.35 2.24
N TYR A 44 -14.42 1.50 1.08
CA TYR A 44 -14.04 2.50 0.09
C TYR A 44 -15.25 3.35 -0.33
N ASP A 45 -15.09 4.67 -0.30
CA ASP A 45 -16.13 5.65 -0.61
C ASP A 45 -17.47 5.38 0.13
N GLY A 46 -17.38 5.05 1.42
CA GLY A 46 -18.54 4.73 2.26
C GLY A 46 -19.23 3.39 1.95
N HIS A 47 -18.62 2.56 1.10
CA HIS A 47 -19.16 1.27 0.68
C HIS A 47 -18.21 0.12 0.99
N GLU A 48 -18.80 -1.01 1.37
CA GLU A 48 -18.03 -2.21 1.69
C GLU A 48 -17.86 -3.07 0.45
N TYR A 49 -16.65 -3.57 0.27
CA TYR A 49 -16.31 -4.56 -0.74
C TYR A 49 -15.51 -5.68 -0.08
N VAL A 50 -15.67 -6.89 -0.59
CA VAL A 50 -14.82 -8.02 -0.23
C VAL A 50 -14.22 -8.55 -1.51
N LEU A 51 -12.91 -8.39 -1.63
CA LEU A 51 -12.11 -9.03 -2.65
C LEU A 51 -11.97 -10.49 -2.21
N ARG A 52 -12.65 -11.37 -2.94
CA ARG A 52 -12.70 -12.79 -2.63
C ARG A 52 -11.41 -13.43 -3.11
N GLY A 53 -10.62 -13.92 -2.17
CA GLY A 53 -9.31 -14.52 -2.43
C GLY A 53 -9.41 -15.88 -3.09
N LYS A 54 -8.31 -16.35 -3.66
CA LYS A 54 -8.24 -17.64 -4.37
C LYS A 54 -8.16 -18.85 -3.45
N LYS A 55 -7.57 -18.71 -2.25
CA LYS A 55 -7.46 -19.77 -1.26
C LYS A 55 -8.63 -19.67 -0.28
N ALA A 56 -9.60 -20.57 -0.45
CA ALA A 56 -10.53 -20.91 0.61
C ALA A 56 -10.57 -22.44 0.73
N GLY A 57 -9.72 -22.97 1.62
CA GLY A 57 -9.44 -24.41 1.70
C GLY A 57 -8.41 -24.87 0.66
N GLU A 58 -8.61 -26.06 0.10
CA GLU A 58 -7.66 -26.73 -0.82
C GLU A 58 -7.92 -26.44 -2.32
N GLU A 59 -9.03 -25.78 -2.66
CA GLU A 59 -9.39 -25.50 -4.06
C GLU A 59 -9.04 -24.06 -4.48
N ASN A 60 -8.46 -23.92 -5.68
CA ASN A 60 -8.25 -22.62 -6.32
C ASN A 60 -9.59 -22.04 -6.78
N GLN A 61 -9.92 -20.85 -6.29
CA GLN A 61 -11.18 -20.18 -6.61
C GLN A 61 -11.01 -19.04 -7.62
N SER A 62 -12.06 -18.80 -8.40
CA SER A 62 -12.16 -17.66 -9.30
C SER A 62 -12.20 -16.34 -8.52
N PRO A 63 -11.42 -15.32 -8.96
CA PRO A 63 -11.44 -14.02 -8.31
C PRO A 63 -12.81 -13.35 -8.51
N CYS A 64 -13.34 -12.77 -7.43
CA CYS A 64 -14.59 -12.01 -7.48
C CYS A 64 -14.61 -10.89 -6.45
N ILE A 65 -15.50 -9.93 -6.64
CA ILE A 65 -15.77 -8.84 -5.69
C ILE A 65 -17.18 -9.03 -5.17
N SER A 66 -17.36 -9.05 -3.85
CA SER A 66 -18.67 -9.10 -3.20
C SER A 66 -18.96 -7.77 -2.52
N THR A 67 -20.18 -7.26 -2.65
CA THR A 67 -20.63 -6.02 -1.98
C THR A 67 -22.06 -6.22 -1.43
N PRO A 68 -22.37 -5.74 -0.21
CA PRO A 68 -23.68 -5.93 0.38
C PRO A 68 -24.74 -5.15 -0.42
N CYS A 69 -25.86 -5.80 -0.71
CA CYS A 69 -26.90 -5.24 -1.53
C CYS A 69 -28.26 -5.92 -1.29
N SER A 70 -29.31 -5.10 -1.15
CA SER A 70 -30.69 -5.58 -1.17
C SER A 70 -31.08 -6.05 -2.59
N ARG A 71 -32.06 -6.94 -2.71
CA ARG A 71 -32.49 -7.43 -4.03
C ARG A 71 -33.05 -6.31 -4.93
N GLY A 72 -33.54 -5.20 -4.36
CA GLY A 72 -34.06 -4.07 -5.12
C GLY A 72 -32.99 -3.18 -5.73
N ASP A 73 -31.75 -3.23 -5.23
CA ASP A 73 -30.70 -2.25 -5.54
C ASP A 73 -29.58 -2.82 -6.44
N LEU A 74 -29.87 -3.88 -7.21
CA LEU A 74 -28.85 -4.62 -7.96
C LEU A 74 -28.08 -3.75 -8.95
N ASP A 75 -28.76 -2.91 -9.73
CA ASP A 75 -28.11 -2.06 -10.74
C ASP A 75 -27.24 -0.98 -10.09
N VAL A 76 -27.68 -0.44 -8.94
CA VAL A 76 -26.89 0.52 -8.15
C VAL A 76 -25.63 -0.16 -7.62
N ALA A 77 -25.76 -1.36 -7.03
CA ALA A 77 -24.61 -2.10 -6.55
C ALA A 77 -23.66 -2.55 -7.67
N LYS A 78 -24.19 -2.94 -8.83
CA LYS A 78 -23.39 -3.30 -10.00
C LYS A 78 -22.64 -2.09 -10.54
N THR A 79 -23.28 -0.93 -10.60
CA THR A 79 -22.64 0.35 -10.96
C THR A 79 -21.48 0.66 -10.02
N ARG A 80 -21.69 0.55 -8.70
CA ARG A 80 -20.62 0.72 -7.70
C ARG A 80 -19.47 -0.26 -7.88
N ALA A 81 -19.78 -1.53 -8.16
CA ALA A 81 -18.76 -2.55 -8.42
C ALA A 81 -17.92 -2.21 -9.67
N TYR A 82 -18.54 -1.72 -10.76
CA TYR A 82 -17.80 -1.24 -11.93
C TYR A 82 -16.90 -0.03 -11.62
N LEU A 83 -17.40 0.93 -10.84
CA LEU A 83 -16.63 2.11 -10.43
C LEU A 83 -15.42 1.70 -9.59
N PHE A 84 -15.64 0.87 -8.57
CA PHE A 84 -14.58 0.33 -7.73
C PHE A 84 -13.53 -0.41 -8.56
N ALA A 85 -13.96 -1.29 -9.48
CA ALA A 85 -13.06 -2.06 -10.33
C ALA A 85 -12.23 -1.18 -11.29
N SER A 86 -12.80 -0.10 -11.83
CA SER A 86 -12.06 0.89 -12.63
C SER A 86 -10.96 1.58 -11.84
N VAL A 87 -11.29 2.08 -10.64
CA VAL A 87 -10.31 2.81 -9.80
C VAL A 87 -9.23 1.86 -9.31
N LEU A 88 -9.61 0.66 -8.83
CA LEU A 88 -8.66 -0.33 -8.34
C LEU A 88 -7.70 -0.78 -9.45
N GLY A 89 -8.22 -1.07 -10.63
CA GLY A 89 -7.39 -1.43 -11.79
C GLY A 89 -6.42 -0.32 -12.16
N TRP A 90 -6.89 0.93 -12.24
CA TRP A 90 -6.03 2.09 -12.49
C TRP A 90 -4.93 2.24 -11.44
N PHE A 91 -5.34 2.28 -10.17
CA PHE A 91 -4.46 2.52 -9.02
C PHE A 91 -3.31 1.51 -8.96
N LYS A 92 -3.62 0.22 -9.16
CA LYS A 92 -2.64 -0.87 -9.17
C LYS A 92 -1.95 -1.09 -10.53
N GLY A 93 -2.07 -0.15 -11.47
CA GLY A 93 -1.36 -0.19 -12.75
C GLY A 93 -1.84 -1.26 -13.75
N GLY A 94 -3.04 -1.82 -13.57
CA GLY A 94 -3.60 -2.87 -14.44
C GLY A 94 -5.09 -2.70 -14.75
N HIS A 95 -5.82 -3.81 -14.83
CA HIS A 95 -7.28 -3.81 -14.94
C HIS A 95 -7.93 -4.81 -13.99
N VAL A 96 -9.16 -4.50 -13.61
CA VAL A 96 -10.10 -5.40 -12.95
C VAL A 96 -11.41 -5.23 -13.69
N ASP A 97 -11.79 -6.17 -14.54
CA ASP A 97 -12.99 -6.08 -15.37
C ASP A 97 -14.06 -7.07 -14.91
N VAL A 98 -15.33 -6.64 -14.91
CA VAL A 98 -16.45 -7.44 -14.41
C VAL A 98 -17.01 -8.31 -15.54
N THR A 99 -16.91 -9.63 -15.36
CA THR A 99 -17.32 -10.64 -16.36
C THR A 99 -18.78 -11.08 -16.22
N GLY A 100 -19.37 -10.88 -15.04
CA GLY A 100 -20.78 -11.13 -14.78
C GLY A 100 -21.10 -11.00 -13.31
N SER A 101 -22.36 -11.24 -12.95
CA SER A 101 -22.89 -10.96 -11.62
C SER A 101 -23.90 -11.99 -11.15
N VAL A 102 -23.88 -12.29 -9.87
CA VAL A 102 -24.87 -13.13 -9.17
C VAL A 102 -25.28 -12.43 -7.88
N TRP A 103 -26.55 -12.55 -7.50
CA TRP A 103 -27.03 -12.11 -6.20
C TRP A 103 -27.49 -13.31 -5.37
N GLY A 104 -27.23 -13.26 -4.07
CA GLY A 104 -27.72 -14.26 -3.12
C GLY A 104 -28.06 -13.65 -1.77
N SER A 105 -28.86 -14.38 -0.99
CA SER A 105 -29.15 -14.02 0.41
C SER A 105 -27.89 -14.10 1.29
N GLY A 106 -26.93 -14.95 0.92
CA GLY A 106 -25.58 -15.00 1.46
C GLY A 106 -24.52 -14.76 0.38
N PRO A 107 -23.24 -14.68 0.76
CA PRO A 107 -22.14 -14.44 -0.17
C PRO A 107 -21.91 -15.66 -1.07
N VAL A 108 -22.28 -15.54 -2.35
CA VAL A 108 -22.08 -16.59 -3.36
C VAL A 108 -20.73 -16.39 -4.05
N ARG A 109 -20.07 -17.48 -4.47
CA ARG A 109 -18.86 -17.40 -5.32
C ARG A 109 -19.28 -17.32 -6.80
N TYR A 110 -18.45 -16.72 -7.63
CA TYR A 110 -18.71 -16.62 -9.07
C TYR A 110 -17.66 -17.42 -9.85
N GLY A 111 -18.09 -18.48 -10.56
CA GLY A 111 -17.22 -19.29 -11.40
C GLY A 111 -17.49 -19.03 -12.89
N SER A 112 -16.46 -18.62 -13.64
CA SER A 112 -16.48 -18.56 -15.10
C SER A 112 -15.08 -18.79 -15.67
N ARG A 113 -14.98 -19.35 -16.88
CA ARG A 113 -13.70 -19.49 -17.59
C ARG A 113 -13.05 -18.15 -17.92
N ASP A 114 -13.85 -17.08 -17.99
CA ASP A 114 -13.36 -15.73 -18.27
C ASP A 114 -12.78 -15.01 -17.04
N THR A 115 -12.88 -15.62 -15.86
CA THR A 115 -12.24 -15.12 -14.64
C THR A 115 -10.82 -15.65 -14.53
N PHE A 116 -9.84 -14.75 -14.48
CA PHE A 116 -8.43 -15.10 -14.34
C PHE A 116 -7.69 -13.95 -13.66
N THR A 117 -6.55 -14.28 -13.03
CA THR A 117 -5.63 -13.31 -12.43
C THR A 117 -4.33 -13.99 -12.01
N THR A 118 -3.27 -13.20 -11.88
CA THR A 118 -2.01 -13.58 -11.23
C THR A 118 -2.14 -13.36 -9.72
N THR A 119 -1.64 -14.29 -8.91
CA THR A 119 -1.69 -14.16 -7.45
C THR A 119 -0.38 -13.64 -6.87
N LEU A 120 -0.47 -12.88 -5.79
CA LEU A 120 0.69 -12.65 -4.92
C LEU A 120 0.92 -13.88 -4.06
N ASP A 121 2.17 -14.30 -3.93
CA ASP A 121 2.55 -15.26 -2.89
C ASP A 121 2.68 -14.53 -1.55
N GLY A 122 2.19 -15.19 -0.49
CA GLY A 122 2.17 -14.65 0.87
C GLY A 122 0.77 -14.31 1.38
N THR A 123 0.65 -14.26 2.71
CA THR A 123 -0.59 -13.94 3.45
C THR A 123 -0.61 -12.45 3.78
N LYS A 124 -1.73 -11.76 3.51
CA LYS A 124 -1.99 -10.35 3.86
C LYS A 124 -1.10 -9.26 3.21
N PHE A 125 -0.75 -9.40 1.92
CA PHE A 125 0.04 -8.38 1.18
C PHE A 125 -0.76 -7.43 0.31
N PHE A 126 -2.00 -7.80 -0.04
CA PHE A 126 -2.82 -6.93 -0.89
C PHE A 126 -3.28 -5.71 -0.09
N ASP A 127 -2.85 -4.53 -0.51
CA ASP A 127 -3.32 -3.25 -0.02
C ASP A 127 -3.96 -2.48 -1.17
N CYS A 128 -4.87 -1.56 -0.87
CA CYS A 128 -5.18 -0.43 -1.75
C CYS A 128 -5.29 0.83 -0.88
N ASN A 129 -4.32 0.99 0.01
CA ASN A 129 -4.29 2.10 0.95
C ASN A 129 -4.25 3.41 0.16
N TYR A 130 -5.07 4.38 0.56
CA TYR A 130 -5.11 5.71 -0.06
C TYR A 130 -5.60 5.76 -1.51
N MET A 131 -6.26 4.71 -2.00
CA MET A 131 -6.89 4.70 -3.32
C MET A 131 -7.80 5.94 -3.50
N PRO A 132 -7.68 6.70 -4.61
CA PRO A 132 -8.34 7.99 -4.75
C PRO A 132 -9.87 7.84 -4.87
N VAL A 133 -10.62 8.77 -4.28
CA VAL A 133 -12.08 8.86 -4.45
C VAL A 133 -12.41 9.79 -5.61
N ILE A 134 -13.04 9.22 -6.63
CA ILE A 134 -13.38 9.94 -7.87
C ILE A 134 -14.84 10.35 -7.84
N ARG A 135 -15.10 11.67 -7.80
CA ARG A 135 -16.46 12.26 -7.80
C ARG A 135 -16.90 12.74 -9.18
N ASP A 136 -15.95 13.13 -10.03
CA ASP A 136 -16.23 13.64 -11.36
C ASP A 136 -16.64 12.52 -12.32
N ASP A 137 -17.80 12.69 -12.97
CA ASP A 137 -18.37 11.66 -13.85
C ASP A 137 -17.60 11.51 -15.18
N GLN A 138 -16.95 12.55 -15.68
CA GLN A 138 -16.10 12.45 -16.86
C GLN A 138 -14.83 11.66 -16.56
N VAL A 139 -14.21 11.92 -15.41
CA VAL A 139 -13.04 11.15 -14.95
C VAL A 139 -13.40 9.68 -14.71
N ARG A 140 -14.58 9.39 -14.15
CA ARG A 140 -15.08 8.01 -14.01
C ARG A 140 -15.24 7.31 -15.36
N LYS A 141 -15.76 8.00 -16.38
CA LYS A 141 -15.87 7.46 -17.75
C LYS A 141 -14.49 7.21 -18.36
N ALA A 142 -13.55 8.13 -18.21
CA ALA A 142 -12.17 7.96 -18.65
C ALA A 142 -11.53 6.70 -18.01
N LEU A 143 -11.70 6.50 -16.70
CA LEU A 143 -11.22 5.29 -16.02
C LEU A 143 -11.91 4.01 -16.50
N ALA A 144 -13.22 4.07 -16.81
CA ALA A 144 -13.94 2.93 -17.39
C ALA A 144 -13.41 2.55 -18.79
N PHE A 145 -13.15 3.53 -19.66
CA PHE A 145 -12.54 3.28 -20.96
C PHE A 145 -11.09 2.79 -20.85
N MET A 146 -10.32 3.30 -19.89
CA MET A 146 -8.98 2.80 -19.57
C MET A 146 -9.01 1.32 -19.15
N ARG A 147 -9.94 0.93 -18.27
CA ARG A 147 -10.17 -0.46 -17.84
C ARG A 147 -10.50 -1.37 -19.04
N GLU A 148 -11.43 -0.94 -19.89
CA GLU A 148 -11.82 -1.66 -21.11
C GLU A 148 -10.62 -1.82 -22.07
N GLY A 149 -9.89 -0.73 -22.33
CA GLY A 149 -8.71 -0.74 -23.21
C GLY A 149 -7.63 -1.70 -22.73
N ARG A 150 -7.31 -1.68 -21.43
CA ARG A 150 -6.34 -2.62 -20.82
C ARG A 150 -6.81 -4.07 -20.88
N ARG A 151 -8.11 -4.33 -20.69
CA ARG A 151 -8.69 -5.69 -20.79
C ARG A 151 -8.55 -6.24 -22.21
N LEU A 152 -8.78 -5.41 -23.23
CA LEU A 152 -8.80 -5.82 -24.62
C LEU A 152 -7.41 -5.85 -25.28
N ARG A 153 -6.40 -5.27 -24.65
CA ARG A 153 -5.04 -5.07 -25.22
C ARG A 153 -4.42 -6.32 -25.84
N HIS A 154 -4.65 -7.49 -25.25
CA HIS A 154 -4.12 -8.77 -25.72
C HIS A 154 -5.20 -9.71 -26.28
N ILE A 155 -6.42 -9.20 -26.47
CA ILE A 155 -7.56 -9.95 -27.01
C ILE A 155 -7.94 -9.40 -28.38
N HIS A 156 -8.03 -8.08 -28.51
CA HIS A 156 -8.49 -7.40 -29.71
C HIS A 156 -7.92 -5.98 -29.80
N GLU A 157 -6.70 -5.85 -30.33
CA GLU A 157 -5.93 -4.60 -30.39
C GLU A 157 -6.72 -3.43 -31.01
N PRO A 158 -7.50 -3.59 -32.10
CA PRO A 158 -8.31 -2.48 -32.62
C PRO A 158 -9.35 -1.93 -31.64
N TYR A 159 -10.01 -2.79 -30.85
CA TYR A 159 -10.99 -2.32 -29.87
C TYR A 159 -10.30 -1.75 -28.63
N SER A 160 -9.14 -2.30 -28.25
CA SER A 160 -8.28 -1.69 -27.23
C SER A 160 -7.86 -0.27 -27.62
N PHE A 161 -7.43 -0.08 -28.87
CA PHE A 161 -7.10 1.23 -29.42
C PHE A 161 -8.29 2.19 -29.29
N LEU A 162 -9.49 1.78 -29.73
CA LEU A 162 -10.69 2.61 -29.62
C LEU A 162 -11.03 2.97 -28.17
N SER A 163 -10.90 2.03 -27.23
CA SER A 163 -11.15 2.30 -25.81
C SER A 163 -10.16 3.31 -25.24
N PHE A 164 -8.86 3.20 -25.51
CA PHE A 164 -7.89 4.24 -25.11
C PHE A 164 -8.15 5.57 -25.81
N PHE A 165 -8.52 5.56 -27.09
CA PHE A 165 -8.87 6.78 -27.80
C PHE A 165 -10.08 7.48 -27.16
N LYS A 166 -11.10 6.73 -26.69
CA LYS A 166 -12.27 7.28 -25.98
C LYS A 166 -11.91 8.00 -24.68
N VAL A 167 -10.82 7.60 -24.00
CA VAL A 167 -10.31 8.30 -22.80
C VAL A 167 -10.02 9.76 -23.13
N VAL A 168 -9.32 10.02 -24.24
CA VAL A 168 -8.98 11.37 -24.68
C VAL A 168 -10.17 12.01 -25.40
N GLU A 169 -10.85 11.29 -26.28
CA GLU A 169 -11.94 11.85 -27.08
C GLU A 169 -13.09 12.39 -26.24
N SER A 170 -13.49 11.71 -25.18
CA SER A 170 -14.66 12.10 -24.38
C SER A 170 -14.48 13.45 -23.66
N GLN A 171 -13.29 14.04 -23.73
CA GLN A 171 -12.84 15.19 -22.93
C GLN A 171 -12.63 16.44 -23.77
N PHE A 172 -12.55 16.31 -25.10
CA PHE A 172 -12.22 17.40 -26.01
C PHE A 172 -13.11 17.39 -27.24
N ASN A 173 -13.38 18.56 -27.82
CA ASN A 173 -13.89 18.63 -29.18
C ASN A 173 -12.79 18.21 -30.19
N SER A 174 -13.18 17.98 -31.45
CA SER A 174 -12.25 17.41 -32.45
C SER A 174 -10.98 18.25 -32.69
N LYS A 175 -11.09 19.59 -32.67
CA LYS A 175 -9.95 20.48 -32.95
C LYS A 175 -8.99 20.49 -31.76
N ASP A 176 -9.53 20.67 -30.57
CA ASP A 176 -8.74 20.76 -29.34
C ASP A 176 -8.07 19.41 -29.02
N ARG A 177 -8.72 18.29 -29.36
CA ARG A 177 -8.14 16.95 -29.25
C ARG A 177 -6.85 16.79 -30.05
N VAL A 178 -6.87 17.17 -31.33
CA VAL A 178 -5.68 17.02 -32.21
C VAL A 178 -4.54 17.90 -31.71
N ALA A 179 -4.85 19.13 -31.28
CA ALA A 179 -3.86 20.03 -30.70
C ALA A 179 -3.28 19.47 -29.38
N TRP A 180 -4.13 18.96 -28.49
CA TRP A 180 -3.70 18.37 -27.22
C TRP A 180 -2.85 17.12 -27.44
N ILE A 181 -3.24 16.22 -28.36
CA ILE A 181 -2.43 15.05 -28.71
C ILE A 181 -1.05 15.53 -29.16
N GLY A 182 -0.97 16.44 -30.13
CA GLY A 182 0.29 16.95 -30.66
C GLY A 182 1.22 17.54 -29.61
N ALA A 183 0.66 18.30 -28.65
CA ALA A 183 1.42 18.91 -27.55
C ALA A 183 1.95 17.89 -26.53
N ASN A 184 1.39 16.69 -26.47
CA ASN A 184 1.73 15.67 -25.47
C ASN A 184 2.55 14.49 -26.01
N LEU A 185 2.74 14.39 -27.34
CA LEU A 185 3.50 13.29 -27.95
C LEU A 185 4.94 13.19 -27.45
N ASP A 186 5.61 14.33 -27.27
CA ASP A 186 7.01 14.39 -26.83
C ASP A 186 7.18 14.19 -25.32
N LEU A 187 6.07 14.03 -24.59
CA LEU A 187 6.03 13.80 -23.14
C LEU A 187 5.69 12.34 -22.79
N LEU A 188 5.63 11.47 -23.81
CA LEU A 188 5.50 10.03 -23.66
C LEU A 188 6.88 9.40 -23.44
N ASP A 189 6.89 8.21 -22.84
CA ASP A 189 8.09 7.43 -22.55
C ASP A 189 8.02 6.01 -23.14
N GLY A 190 9.09 5.23 -22.95
CA GLY A 190 9.13 3.82 -23.32
C GLY A 190 8.84 3.55 -24.80
N ASP A 191 8.02 2.53 -25.07
CA ASP A 191 7.68 2.09 -26.43
C ASP A 191 6.78 3.09 -27.18
N ALA A 192 5.95 3.84 -26.44
CA ALA A 192 5.15 4.92 -27.02
C ALA A 192 6.06 6.02 -27.61
N ALA A 193 7.10 6.45 -26.88
CA ALA A 193 8.05 7.43 -27.36
C ALA A 193 8.82 6.95 -28.60
N LYS A 194 9.29 5.69 -28.60
CA LYS A 194 9.95 5.08 -29.76
C LYS A 194 9.07 5.13 -31.01
N ARG A 195 7.80 4.74 -30.86
CA ARG A 195 6.85 4.76 -31.98
C ARG A 195 6.58 6.18 -32.50
N VAL A 196 6.46 7.17 -31.61
CA VAL A 196 6.31 8.57 -32.02
C VAL A 196 7.50 9.03 -32.87
N VAL A 197 8.73 8.68 -32.49
CA VAL A 197 9.93 9.00 -33.25
C VAL A 197 9.92 8.33 -34.64
N GLU A 198 9.52 7.07 -34.72
CA GLU A 198 9.38 6.36 -36.00
C GLU A 198 8.39 7.06 -36.94
N LEU A 199 7.19 7.39 -36.45
CA LEU A 199 6.15 8.04 -37.25
C LEU A 199 6.57 9.44 -37.70
N LYS A 200 7.22 10.23 -36.81
CA LYS A 200 7.80 11.53 -37.17
C LYS A 200 8.90 11.38 -38.23
N GLY A 201 9.75 10.36 -38.12
CA GLY A 201 10.79 10.05 -39.10
C GLY A 201 10.26 9.69 -40.49
N GLN A 202 9.03 9.20 -40.58
CA GLN A 202 8.32 8.95 -41.85
C GLN A 202 7.67 10.20 -42.44
N GLY A 203 7.77 11.37 -41.78
CA GLY A 203 7.14 12.62 -42.21
C GLY A 203 5.63 12.66 -41.97
N VAL A 204 5.10 11.78 -41.11
CA VAL A 204 3.67 11.69 -40.80
C VAL A 204 3.30 12.69 -39.69
N ASP A 205 2.20 13.40 -39.87
CA ASP A 205 1.53 14.09 -38.75
C ASP A 205 0.89 13.04 -37.84
N VAL A 206 1.59 12.69 -36.77
CA VAL A 206 1.20 11.63 -35.83
C VAL A 206 -0.19 11.88 -35.24
N SER A 207 -0.54 13.13 -34.93
CA SER A 207 -1.84 13.45 -34.31
C SER A 207 -2.99 13.18 -35.28
N LYS A 208 -2.80 13.59 -36.53
CA LYS A 208 -3.76 13.31 -37.60
C LYS A 208 -3.82 11.83 -37.95
N HIS A 209 -2.67 11.15 -38.00
CA HIS A 209 -2.58 9.72 -38.26
C HIS A 209 -3.33 8.87 -37.23
N LEU A 210 -3.17 9.14 -35.93
CA LEU A 210 -3.90 8.43 -34.88
C LEU A 210 -5.42 8.59 -35.01
N PHE A 211 -5.87 9.76 -35.47
CA PHE A 211 -7.29 10.03 -35.70
C PHE A 211 -7.83 9.33 -36.96
N ASP A 212 -7.19 9.56 -38.12
CA ASP A 212 -7.66 9.09 -39.42
C ASP A 212 -7.36 7.60 -39.63
N SER A 213 -6.10 7.19 -39.44
CA SER A 213 -5.61 5.83 -39.70
C SER A 213 -5.83 4.87 -38.53
N GLY A 214 -6.01 5.39 -37.32
CA GLY A 214 -6.37 4.62 -36.14
C GLY A 214 -7.88 4.61 -35.92
N ARG A 215 -8.40 5.66 -35.29
CA ARG A 215 -9.80 5.71 -34.82
C ARG A 215 -10.82 5.56 -35.96
N CYS A 216 -10.70 6.32 -37.04
CA CYS A 216 -11.67 6.26 -38.14
C CYS A 216 -11.62 4.90 -38.86
N ALA A 217 -10.42 4.35 -39.08
CA ALA A 217 -10.25 3.08 -39.77
C ALA A 217 -10.78 1.87 -39.01
N VAL A 218 -10.82 1.93 -37.68
CA VAL A 218 -11.42 0.87 -36.85
C VAL A 218 -12.92 1.07 -36.66
N ALA A 219 -13.38 2.32 -36.47
CA ALA A 219 -14.77 2.60 -36.09
C ALA A 219 -15.75 2.69 -37.27
N HIS A 220 -15.25 2.94 -38.49
CA HIS A 220 -16.09 3.21 -39.66
C HIS A 220 -15.73 2.27 -40.82
N ALA A 221 -16.68 1.40 -41.20
CA ALA A 221 -16.60 0.61 -42.41
C ALA A 221 -17.11 1.43 -43.62
N SER A 222 -16.48 2.57 -43.91
CA SER A 222 -16.89 3.40 -45.03
C SER A 222 -16.30 2.89 -46.35
N LEU A 223 -17.15 2.73 -47.38
CA LEU A 223 -16.78 2.19 -48.69
C LEU A 223 -15.54 2.84 -49.36
N ASN A 224 -15.21 4.08 -48.99
CA ASN A 224 -14.12 4.89 -49.56
C ASN A 224 -13.09 5.35 -48.51
N GLY A 225 -13.15 4.87 -47.27
CA GLY A 225 -12.20 5.21 -46.20
C GLY A 225 -11.08 4.18 -46.10
N ALA A 226 -9.98 4.55 -45.44
CA ALA A 226 -9.03 3.57 -44.93
C ALA A 226 -9.76 2.73 -43.88
N ILE A 227 -9.98 1.44 -44.13
CA ILE A 227 -10.58 0.49 -43.19
C ILE A 227 -9.48 -0.43 -42.69
N VAL A 228 -9.53 -0.80 -41.40
CA VAL A 228 -8.72 -1.91 -40.87
C VAL A 228 -9.37 -3.23 -41.29
N ASP A 229 -8.78 -3.92 -42.25
CA ASP A 229 -9.25 -5.24 -42.66
C ASP A 229 -8.72 -6.31 -41.67
N PRO A 230 -9.59 -7.04 -40.95
CA PRO A 230 -9.17 -8.03 -39.98
C PRO A 230 -8.44 -9.22 -40.63
N ASP A 231 -8.56 -9.44 -41.94
CA ASP A 231 -7.89 -10.51 -42.68
C ASP A 231 -6.55 -10.06 -43.30
N ILE A 232 -6.19 -8.77 -43.18
CA ILE A 232 -4.89 -8.25 -43.61
C ILE A 232 -3.95 -8.12 -42.39
N PRO A 233 -2.90 -8.96 -42.28
CA PRO A 233 -2.00 -8.93 -41.12
C PRO A 233 -1.24 -7.60 -40.95
N ALA A 234 -0.99 -6.89 -42.05
CA ALA A 234 -0.31 -5.59 -42.01
C ALA A 234 -1.14 -4.51 -41.29
N ASP A 235 -2.47 -4.50 -41.49
CA ASP A 235 -3.36 -3.55 -40.82
C ASP A 235 -3.42 -3.80 -39.32
N ARG A 236 -3.46 -5.08 -38.92
CA ARG A 236 -3.37 -5.46 -37.50
C ARG A 236 -2.07 -5.01 -36.87
N ARG A 237 -0.92 -5.32 -37.49
CA ARG A 237 0.39 -4.91 -36.97
C ARG A 237 0.51 -3.40 -36.81
N ARG A 238 0.02 -2.64 -37.80
CA ARG A 238 0.03 -1.18 -37.74
C ARG A 238 -0.75 -0.65 -36.53
N ILE A 239 -1.96 -1.15 -36.28
CA ILE A 239 -2.75 -0.76 -35.11
C ILE A 239 -2.10 -1.20 -33.80
N ALA A 240 -1.50 -2.39 -33.77
CA ALA A 240 -0.76 -2.89 -32.61
C ALA A 240 0.43 -1.99 -32.26
N GLU A 241 1.21 -1.56 -33.27
CA GLU A 241 2.35 -0.65 -33.09
C GLU A 241 1.90 0.73 -32.58
N ASP A 242 0.77 1.24 -33.06
CA ASP A 242 0.23 2.55 -32.64
C ASP A 242 -0.48 2.48 -31.28
N LEU A 243 -0.77 1.28 -30.75
CA LEU A 243 -1.52 1.05 -29.52
C LEU A 243 -0.83 1.66 -28.29
N ASP A 244 0.49 1.57 -28.23
CA ASP A 244 1.27 2.11 -27.10
C ASP A 244 1.22 3.62 -27.03
N VAL A 245 1.19 4.29 -28.19
CA VAL A 245 1.06 5.74 -28.26
C VAL A 245 -0.27 6.18 -27.67
N ILE A 246 -1.39 5.59 -28.12
CA ILE A 246 -2.70 6.00 -27.62
C ILE A 246 -2.93 5.58 -26.15
N ALA A 247 -2.40 4.44 -25.72
CA ALA A 247 -2.45 4.00 -24.33
C ALA A 247 -1.63 4.92 -23.41
N GLY A 248 -0.46 5.37 -23.86
CA GLY A 248 0.38 6.36 -23.18
C GLY A 248 -0.33 7.71 -23.04
N LEU A 249 -0.92 8.22 -24.13
CA LEU A 249 -1.71 9.45 -24.11
C LEU A 249 -2.91 9.36 -23.17
N ALA A 250 -3.65 8.25 -23.20
CA ALA A 250 -4.78 8.01 -22.31
C ALA A 250 -4.36 7.97 -20.83
N SER A 251 -3.24 7.30 -20.52
CA SER A 251 -2.70 7.24 -19.16
C SER A 251 -2.23 8.61 -18.69
N ARG A 252 -1.55 9.36 -19.57
CA ARG A 252 -1.11 10.72 -19.31
C ARG A 252 -2.28 11.66 -19.03
N TYR A 253 -3.36 11.59 -19.81
CA TYR A 253 -4.56 12.37 -19.55
C TYR A 253 -5.12 12.11 -18.15
N ILE A 254 -5.32 10.84 -17.78
CA ILE A 254 -5.88 10.47 -16.47
C ILE A 254 -4.98 10.95 -15.33
N LYS A 255 -3.66 10.78 -15.49
CA LYS A 255 -2.67 11.10 -14.47
C LYS A 255 -2.47 12.62 -14.29
N VAL A 256 -2.23 13.33 -15.39
CA VAL A 256 -1.81 14.74 -15.37
C VAL A 256 -3.00 15.69 -15.46
N GLU A 257 -3.90 15.49 -16.42
CA GLU A 257 -5.00 16.43 -16.68
C GLU A 257 -6.17 16.20 -15.72
N ALA A 258 -6.56 14.94 -15.51
CA ALA A 258 -7.61 14.60 -14.55
C ALA A 258 -7.09 14.50 -13.10
N GLY A 259 -5.77 14.52 -12.90
CA GLY A 259 -5.14 14.51 -11.58
C GLY A 259 -5.42 13.25 -10.77
N VAL A 260 -5.61 12.09 -11.44
CA VAL A 260 -5.85 10.81 -10.77
C VAL A 260 -4.52 10.06 -10.60
N PRO A 261 -3.96 9.99 -9.40
CA PRO A 261 -2.71 9.29 -9.20
C PRO A 261 -2.89 7.77 -9.30
N ASP A 262 -1.83 7.09 -9.76
CA ASP A 262 -1.64 5.66 -9.53
C ASP A 262 -0.94 5.45 -8.17
N GLU A 263 -0.75 4.19 -7.76
CA GLU A 263 -0.10 3.84 -6.51
C GLU A 263 1.33 4.39 -6.40
N MET A 264 2.11 4.32 -7.48
CA MET A 264 3.51 4.77 -7.48
C MET A 264 3.62 6.28 -7.34
N GLU A 265 2.83 7.04 -8.08
CA GLU A 265 2.79 8.49 -7.96
C GLU A 265 2.30 8.93 -6.58
N LEU A 266 1.30 8.24 -6.04
CA LEU A 266 0.82 8.54 -4.70
C LEU A 266 1.88 8.24 -3.65
N TYR A 267 2.62 7.14 -3.77
CA TYR A 267 3.76 6.84 -2.91
C TYR A 267 4.83 7.95 -2.97
N GLU A 268 5.11 8.47 -4.16
CA GLU A 268 6.11 9.53 -4.36
C GLU A 268 5.66 10.89 -3.88
N LYS A 269 4.40 11.28 -4.04
CA LYS A 269 3.98 12.68 -3.84
C LYS A 269 3.12 12.92 -2.61
N ARG A 270 2.59 11.86 -1.98
CA ARG A 270 1.70 12.01 -0.82
C ARG A 270 2.46 12.52 0.40
N ASP A 271 1.95 13.60 0.97
CA ASP A 271 2.27 13.98 2.34
C ASP A 271 1.66 12.96 3.30
N ARG A 272 2.53 12.21 3.98
CA ARG A 272 2.17 11.18 4.95
C ARG A 272 1.83 11.77 6.32
N THR A 273 2.27 13.00 6.60
CA THR A 273 2.11 13.68 7.88
C THR A 273 0.74 14.33 8.04
N THR A 274 -0.03 14.45 6.94
CA THR A 274 -1.36 15.09 6.93
C THR A 274 -2.31 14.64 8.06
N PRO A 275 -2.40 13.36 8.44
CA PRO A 275 -3.26 12.95 9.56
C PRO A 275 -2.91 13.64 10.89
N TRP A 276 -1.64 14.00 11.08
CA TRP A 276 -1.14 14.63 12.30
C TRP A 276 -1.15 16.16 12.27
N HIS A 277 -1.48 16.78 11.13
CA HIS A 277 -1.58 18.26 11.03
C HIS A 277 -2.57 18.83 12.05
N SER A 278 -3.64 18.11 12.35
CA SER A 278 -4.64 18.51 13.37
C SER A 278 -4.15 18.40 14.81
N LEU A 279 -3.05 17.69 15.04
CA LEU A 279 -2.41 17.52 16.37
C LEU A 279 -1.36 18.60 16.64
N LEU A 280 -1.09 19.48 15.67
CA LEU A 280 -0.12 20.57 15.77
C LEU A 280 -0.84 21.93 15.80
N PRO A 281 -0.30 22.93 16.53
CA PRO A 281 -0.69 24.32 16.32
C PRO A 281 -0.43 24.75 14.87
N ALA A 282 -1.36 25.48 14.27
CA ALA A 282 -1.30 25.84 12.85
C ALA A 282 -0.05 26.67 12.47
N GLU A 283 0.43 27.51 13.39
CA GLU A 283 1.66 28.30 13.20
C GLU A 283 2.89 27.39 13.16
N THR A 284 3.01 26.45 14.11
CA THR A 284 4.10 25.46 14.14
C THR A 284 4.11 24.61 12.87
N LEU A 285 2.95 24.14 12.43
CA LEU A 285 2.83 23.36 11.19
C LEU A 285 3.32 24.15 9.97
N ALA A 286 2.91 25.41 9.84
CA ALA A 286 3.33 26.26 8.72
C ALA A 286 4.84 26.48 8.69
N ARG A 287 5.47 26.67 9.86
CA ARG A 287 6.93 26.81 10.01
C ARG A 287 7.66 25.52 9.61
N LEU A 288 7.22 24.38 10.14
CA LEU A 288 7.81 23.08 9.80
C LEU A 288 7.66 22.76 8.31
N GLN A 289 6.51 23.06 7.70
CA GLN A 289 6.29 22.89 6.26
C GLN A 289 7.13 23.85 5.40
N ALA A 290 7.50 25.01 5.93
CA ALA A 290 8.42 25.94 5.30
C ALA A 290 9.90 25.52 5.44
N GLY A 291 10.18 24.41 6.14
CA GLY A 291 11.54 23.94 6.42
C GLY A 291 12.24 24.73 7.52
N GLU A 292 11.49 25.39 8.41
CA GLU A 292 12.08 26.04 9.58
C GLU A 292 12.29 25.05 10.73
N GLU A 293 13.25 25.35 11.60
CA GLU A 293 13.50 24.60 12.82
C GLU A 293 12.55 25.07 13.93
N VAL A 294 12.09 24.12 14.75
CA VAL A 294 11.32 24.36 15.97
C VAL A 294 12.15 23.78 17.11
N ASP A 295 12.54 24.58 18.09
CA ASP A 295 13.45 24.18 19.18
C ASP A 295 12.75 24.03 20.54
N ASP A 296 11.44 24.25 20.57
CA ASP A 296 10.60 24.14 21.77
C ASP A 296 9.61 22.96 21.63
N PRO A 297 9.72 21.90 22.46
CA PRO A 297 8.75 20.80 22.50
C PRO A 297 7.31 21.27 22.73
N ALA A 298 7.09 22.36 23.48
CA ALA A 298 5.75 22.88 23.74
C ALA A 298 5.06 23.37 22.46
N ALA A 299 5.82 23.78 21.44
CA ALA A 299 5.30 24.23 20.15
C ALA A 299 4.65 23.09 19.35
N LEU A 300 4.94 21.82 19.66
CA LEU A 300 4.32 20.65 19.04
C LEU A 300 2.91 20.36 19.58
N GLY A 301 2.48 21.07 20.63
CA GLY A 301 1.12 21.00 21.16
C GLY A 301 0.69 19.56 21.52
N PRO A 302 -0.52 19.12 21.11
CA PRO A 302 -1.02 17.77 21.39
C PRO A 302 -0.20 16.60 20.82
N LEU A 303 0.72 16.84 19.88
CA LEU A 303 1.56 15.78 19.34
C LEU A 303 2.66 15.34 20.34
N GLU A 304 3.17 16.28 21.14
CA GLU A 304 4.20 16.03 22.13
C GLU A 304 3.62 15.31 23.37
N ASN A 305 4.30 14.26 23.83
CA ASN A 305 3.85 13.35 24.89
C ASN A 305 2.54 12.61 24.59
N ASN A 306 2.10 12.56 23.32
CA ASN A 306 0.91 11.81 22.92
C ASN A 306 1.13 10.29 23.01
N LYS A 307 0.03 9.53 23.06
CA LYS A 307 0.06 8.07 22.98
C LYS A 307 0.02 7.63 21.52
N VAL A 308 1.03 6.87 21.12
CA VAL A 308 1.14 6.28 19.79
C VAL A 308 1.22 4.76 19.89
N SER A 309 0.54 4.06 18.99
CA SER A 309 0.74 2.63 18.80
C SER A 309 1.52 2.39 17.51
N VAL A 310 2.55 1.54 17.58
CA VAL A 310 3.36 1.18 16.40
C VAL A 310 2.94 -0.21 15.95
N ARG A 311 2.53 -0.34 14.69
CA ARG A 311 2.12 -1.62 14.12
C ARG A 311 2.80 -1.92 12.79
N LEU A 312 2.92 -3.21 12.49
CA LEU A 312 3.27 -3.70 11.16
C LEU A 312 1.99 -3.96 10.38
N TRP A 313 1.66 -3.12 9.40
CA TRP A 313 0.44 -3.29 8.62
C TRP A 313 0.43 -4.69 7.93
N PRO A 314 -0.73 -5.37 7.87
CA PRO A 314 -2.05 -5.00 8.40
C PRO A 314 -2.35 -5.56 9.81
N ASP A 315 -1.35 -6.00 10.56
CA ASP A 315 -1.55 -6.57 11.89
C ASP A 315 -1.79 -5.49 12.94
N GLU A 316 -2.45 -5.83 14.04
CA GLU A 316 -2.57 -4.94 15.19
C GLU A 316 -1.21 -4.75 15.89
N ALA A 317 -1.05 -3.61 16.58
CA ALA A 317 0.11 -3.39 17.43
C ALA A 317 0.16 -4.46 18.54
N PRO A 318 1.32 -5.08 18.82
CA PRO A 318 1.49 -5.92 20.01
C PRO A 318 1.46 -5.07 21.28
N GLU A 319 1.19 -5.68 22.43
CA GLU A 319 0.98 -4.98 23.70
C GLU A 319 2.13 -4.03 24.06
N CYS A 320 3.39 -4.47 23.91
CA CYS A 320 4.57 -3.64 24.20
C CYS A 320 4.77 -2.45 23.24
N MET A 321 4.03 -2.40 22.13
CA MET A 321 4.04 -1.32 21.14
C MET A 321 2.69 -0.59 21.06
N ARG A 322 1.76 -0.85 21.98
CA ARG A 322 0.53 -0.09 22.14
C ARG A 322 0.76 1.08 23.09
N ASN A 323 0.09 2.19 22.84
CA ASN A 323 0.04 3.34 23.76
C ASN A 323 1.41 3.84 24.23
N MET A 324 2.44 3.69 23.40
CA MET A 324 3.78 4.19 23.67
C MET A 324 3.74 5.71 23.81
N LYS A 325 4.55 6.26 24.72
CA LYS A 325 4.69 7.70 24.89
C LYS A 325 5.59 8.24 23.78
N LEU A 326 5.06 9.16 22.96
CA LEU A 326 5.79 9.85 21.91
C LEU A 326 6.44 11.12 22.49
N ALA A 327 7.76 11.26 22.41
CA ALA A 327 8.48 12.44 22.89
C ALA A 327 9.44 12.95 21.83
N ALA A 328 9.45 14.25 21.56
CA ALA A 328 10.43 14.87 20.69
C ALA A 328 11.80 14.92 21.36
N GLU A 329 12.84 14.50 20.63
CA GLU A 329 14.20 14.37 21.16
C GLU A 329 15.20 15.30 20.46
N ALA A 330 15.02 15.51 19.17
CA ALA A 330 15.88 16.37 18.37
C ALA A 330 15.08 17.07 17.26
N TYR A 331 15.65 18.15 16.74
CA TYR A 331 15.04 19.01 15.75
C TYR A 331 16.05 19.33 14.67
N GLU A 332 15.57 19.34 13.44
CA GLU A 332 16.30 19.81 12.26
C GLU A 332 15.31 20.67 11.42
N PRO A 333 15.80 21.47 10.46
CA PRO A 333 14.94 22.27 9.59
C PRO A 333 13.81 21.44 8.94
N GLY A 334 12.56 21.67 9.36
CA GLY A 334 11.38 20.95 8.88
C GLY A 334 11.21 19.50 9.38
N VAL A 335 12.14 18.99 10.21
CA VAL A 335 12.15 17.60 10.68
C VAL A 335 12.14 17.54 12.21
N VAL A 336 11.29 16.68 12.76
CA VAL A 336 11.24 16.40 14.20
C VAL A 336 11.56 14.92 14.42
N PHE A 337 12.53 14.65 15.29
CA PHE A 337 12.89 13.30 15.70
C PHE A 337 12.09 12.94 16.94
N PHE A 338 11.29 11.88 16.83
CA PHE A 338 10.48 11.37 17.92
C PHE A 338 10.99 10.05 18.44
N LEU A 339 10.90 9.91 19.75
CA LEU A 339 11.09 8.68 20.49
C LEU A 339 9.72 8.15 20.93
N ALA A 340 9.37 6.94 20.51
CA ALA A 340 8.24 6.19 21.07
C ALA A 340 8.76 5.25 22.15
N VAL A 341 8.34 5.45 23.40
CA VAL A 341 8.78 4.68 24.56
C VAL A 341 7.61 3.86 25.10
N SER A 342 7.81 2.55 25.24
CA SER A 342 6.79 1.64 25.82
C SER A 342 6.43 2.04 27.26
N GLU A 343 5.24 1.69 27.74
CA GLU A 343 4.81 2.00 29.12
C GLU A 343 5.75 1.41 30.20
N ARG A 344 6.43 0.30 29.90
CA ARG A 344 7.43 -0.32 30.78
C ARG A 344 8.83 0.24 30.61
N GLU A 345 9.04 1.21 29.70
CA GLU A 345 10.35 1.80 29.40
C GLU A 345 11.42 0.75 29.02
N THR A 346 11.00 -0.39 28.48
CA THR A 346 11.84 -1.53 28.07
C THR A 346 12.09 -1.55 26.56
N LEU A 347 11.22 -0.91 25.78
CA LEU A 347 11.30 -0.80 24.33
C LEU A 347 11.23 0.66 23.92
N VAL A 348 12.16 1.03 23.04
CA VAL A 348 12.31 2.37 22.48
C VAL A 348 12.41 2.27 20.96
N LEU A 349 11.59 3.04 20.24
CA LEU A 349 11.60 3.12 18.77
C LEU A 349 11.75 4.57 18.35
N ARG A 350 12.60 4.85 17.36
CA ARG A 350 12.87 6.22 16.91
C ARG A 350 12.35 6.45 15.49
N PHE A 351 11.80 7.64 15.26
CA PHE A 351 11.23 8.06 13.99
C PHE A 351 11.71 9.47 13.63
N ALA A 352 11.96 9.71 12.35
CA ALA A 352 12.14 11.07 11.82
C ALA A 352 10.88 11.47 11.05
N VAL A 353 10.24 12.57 11.46
CA VAL A 353 9.04 13.09 10.81
C VAL A 353 9.41 14.38 10.09
N ASP A 354 9.53 14.28 8.76
CA ASP A 354 9.84 15.38 7.87
C ASP A 354 8.54 16.02 7.37
N PHE A 355 8.14 17.10 8.02
CA PHE A 355 6.94 17.86 7.68
C PHE A 355 7.13 18.71 6.42
N ALA A 356 8.37 19.10 6.09
CA ALA A 356 8.67 19.88 4.90
C ALA A 356 8.43 19.07 3.61
N ASN A 357 8.81 17.78 3.62
CA ASN A 357 8.62 16.87 2.49
C ASN A 357 7.46 15.89 2.68
N GLY A 358 6.78 15.93 3.82
CA GLY A 358 5.66 15.05 4.14
C GLY A 358 6.06 13.56 4.25
N ARG A 359 7.24 13.28 4.80
CA ARG A 359 7.79 11.92 4.94
C ARG A 359 7.92 11.52 6.40
N VAL A 360 7.88 10.21 6.64
CA VAL A 360 8.11 9.64 7.97
C VAL A 360 9.02 8.45 7.82
N HIS A 361 10.15 8.46 8.52
CA HIS A 361 11.18 7.43 8.43
C HIS A 361 11.25 6.66 9.75
N THR A 362 11.40 5.34 9.65
CA THR A 362 11.73 4.50 10.78
C THR A 362 13.25 4.43 10.92
N LEU A 363 13.79 4.87 12.06
CA LEU A 363 15.23 4.81 12.35
C LEU A 363 15.54 3.51 13.07
N LEU A 364 15.56 2.40 12.32
CA LEU A 364 15.66 1.05 12.87
C LEU A 364 16.90 0.81 13.73
N GLU A 365 18.02 1.43 13.39
CA GLU A 365 19.31 1.26 14.09
C GLU A 365 19.37 2.04 15.41
N GLU A 366 18.45 2.99 15.60
CA GLU A 366 18.35 3.86 16.78
C GLU A 366 17.22 3.45 17.72
N GLY A 367 16.58 2.29 17.45
CA GLY A 367 15.60 1.66 18.32
C GLY A 367 16.14 0.38 18.96
N GLY A 368 15.58 -0.02 20.09
CA GLY A 368 16.06 -1.20 20.80
C GLY A 368 15.33 -1.53 22.09
N LEU A 369 15.73 -2.67 22.65
CA LEU A 369 15.35 -3.08 23.99
C LEU A 369 16.38 -2.56 25.01
N THR A 370 15.90 -2.06 26.14
CA THR A 370 16.72 -1.54 27.24
C THR A 370 16.33 -2.18 28.56
N GLN A 371 17.33 -2.43 29.41
CA GLN A 371 17.16 -2.95 30.77
C GLN A 371 17.46 -1.88 31.84
N GLN A 372 17.55 -0.61 31.44
CA GLN A 372 17.94 0.47 32.36
C GLN A 372 16.92 0.69 33.48
N PHE A 373 15.62 0.54 33.19
CA PHE A 373 14.54 0.83 34.14
C PHE A 373 13.76 -0.40 34.56
N ASN A 374 13.56 -1.36 33.65
CA ASN A 374 12.76 -2.57 33.89
C ASN A 374 13.36 -3.81 33.21
N GLU A 375 13.01 -4.99 33.72
CA GLU A 375 13.44 -6.25 33.11
C GLU A 375 12.68 -6.53 31.81
N VAL A 376 13.43 -6.76 30.73
CA VAL A 376 12.92 -7.16 29.42
C VAL A 376 12.34 -8.58 29.49
N THR A 377 11.21 -8.79 28.83
CA THR A 377 10.48 -10.06 28.74
C THR A 377 10.71 -10.76 27.40
N GLU A 378 10.42 -12.06 27.34
CA GLU A 378 10.49 -12.82 26.07
C GLU A 378 9.55 -12.25 25.00
N ALA A 379 8.35 -11.81 25.38
CA ALA A 379 7.39 -11.22 24.44
C ALA A 379 7.93 -9.94 23.80
N GLU A 380 8.60 -9.08 24.57
CA GLU A 380 9.26 -7.87 24.04
C GLU A 380 10.41 -8.20 23.08
N VAL A 381 11.20 -9.24 23.40
CA VAL A 381 12.24 -9.75 22.49
C VAL A 381 11.64 -10.27 21.19
N GLU A 382 10.58 -11.07 21.27
CA GLU A 382 9.87 -11.56 20.10
C GLU A 382 9.35 -10.40 19.24
N HIS A 383 8.58 -9.48 19.82
CA HIS A 383 7.91 -8.42 19.08
C HIS A 383 8.90 -7.43 18.47
N PHE A 384 9.94 -7.04 19.20
CA PHE A 384 10.99 -6.17 18.64
C PHE A 384 11.76 -6.87 17.51
N THR A 385 12.16 -8.13 17.69
CA THR A 385 12.89 -8.89 16.66
C THR A 385 12.03 -9.05 15.40
N ARG A 386 10.73 -9.36 15.59
CA ARG A 386 9.75 -9.46 14.51
C ARG A 386 9.57 -8.13 13.79
N TYR A 387 9.45 -7.03 14.54
CA TYR A 387 9.43 -5.67 14.00
C TYR A 387 10.64 -5.40 13.12
N PHE A 388 11.85 -5.46 13.69
CA PHE A 388 13.09 -5.15 12.99
C PHE A 388 13.25 -5.92 11.66
N HIS A 389 13.11 -7.26 11.71
CA HIS A 389 13.29 -8.08 10.52
C HIS A 389 12.15 -7.97 9.51
N SER A 390 10.93 -7.66 9.95
CA SER A 390 9.82 -7.43 9.02
C SER A 390 9.98 -6.10 8.28
N VAL A 391 10.46 -5.04 8.95
CA VAL A 391 10.70 -3.75 8.29
C VAL A 391 11.83 -3.86 7.27
N ILE A 392 12.93 -4.56 7.59
CA ILE A 392 13.97 -4.91 6.60
C ILE A 392 13.42 -5.74 5.44
N GLY A 393 12.40 -6.57 5.70
CA GLY A 393 11.64 -7.31 4.70
C GLY A 393 10.58 -6.47 3.97
N ASN A 394 10.68 -5.14 3.97
CA ASN A 394 9.77 -4.18 3.33
C ASN A 394 8.33 -4.18 3.87
N ARG A 395 8.12 -4.63 5.10
CA ARG A 395 6.80 -4.52 5.73
C ARG A 395 6.53 -3.07 6.16
N LEU A 396 5.31 -2.60 5.89
CA LEU A 396 4.90 -1.24 6.21
C LEU A 396 4.71 -1.04 7.72
N VAL A 397 5.39 -0.04 8.28
CA VAL A 397 5.16 0.43 9.65
C VAL A 397 4.11 1.53 9.62
N GLU A 398 3.17 1.50 10.55
CA GLU A 398 2.21 2.58 10.76
C GLU A 398 2.25 3.07 12.21
N LEU A 399 2.24 4.39 12.36
CA LEU A 399 2.07 5.10 13.62
C LEU A 399 0.60 5.46 13.78
N CYS A 400 -0.03 4.92 14.83
CA CYS A 400 -1.45 5.06 15.08
C CYS A 400 -1.68 5.92 16.32
N VAL A 401 -2.40 7.03 16.16
CA VAL A 401 -2.86 7.89 17.25
C VAL A 401 -4.39 7.86 17.24
N ASP A 402 -5.02 7.76 18.40
CA ASP A 402 -6.47 7.66 18.49
C ASP A 402 -7.16 8.90 17.89
N GLY A 403 -8.20 8.65 17.08
CA GLY A 403 -9.03 9.71 16.49
C GLY A 403 -8.50 10.31 15.18
N VAL A 404 -7.33 9.89 14.70
CA VAL A 404 -6.78 10.30 13.39
C VAL A 404 -6.39 9.09 12.54
N ASP A 405 -6.27 9.30 11.23
CA ASP A 405 -5.81 8.25 10.31
C ASP A 405 -4.37 7.81 10.64
N PRO A 406 -4.02 6.53 10.44
CA PRO A 406 -2.64 6.06 10.63
C PRO A 406 -1.64 6.77 9.73
N VAL A 407 -0.45 7.03 10.25
CA VAL A 407 0.67 7.61 9.49
C VAL A 407 1.62 6.49 9.07
N PRO A 408 1.74 6.19 7.76
CA PRO A 408 2.63 5.15 7.28
C PRO A 408 4.06 5.69 7.21
N CYS A 409 5.01 4.91 7.71
CA CYS A 409 6.43 5.18 7.49
C CYS A 409 6.84 4.75 6.08
N GLU A 410 7.94 5.33 5.58
CA GLU A 410 8.56 4.89 4.34
C GLU A 410 9.12 3.48 4.44
N VAL A 411 9.14 2.80 3.29
CA VAL A 411 9.74 1.48 3.18
C VAL A 411 11.26 1.61 3.31
N VAL A 412 11.83 0.88 4.26
CA VAL A 412 13.28 0.80 4.42
C VAL A 412 13.84 -0.05 3.29
N ILE A 413 14.76 0.51 2.50
CA ILE A 413 15.49 -0.25 1.47
C ILE A 413 16.85 -0.64 2.05
N PRO A 414 17.03 -1.88 2.55
CA PRO A 414 18.29 -2.29 3.14
C PRO A 414 19.38 -2.38 2.07
N MET A 415 20.53 -1.74 2.34
CA MET A 415 21.72 -1.83 1.49
C MET A 415 22.66 -2.91 2.05
N ASN A 416 23.12 -3.83 1.20
CA ASN A 416 24.07 -4.90 1.55
C ASN A 416 23.61 -5.88 2.65
N ILE A 417 22.31 -6.02 2.89
CA ILE A 417 21.75 -6.99 3.83
C ILE A 417 20.87 -7.96 3.05
N ILE A 418 21.00 -9.26 3.32
CA ILE A 418 20.05 -10.27 2.83
C ILE A 418 18.96 -10.43 3.90
N PRO A 419 17.70 -9.99 3.64
CA PRO A 419 16.63 -10.13 4.60
C PRO A 419 16.46 -11.58 5.04
N GLN A 420 16.44 -11.80 6.34
CA GLN A 420 16.17 -13.11 6.93
C GLN A 420 14.68 -13.24 7.24
N ALA A 421 14.15 -14.46 7.18
CA ALA A 421 12.76 -14.72 7.55
C ALA A 421 12.52 -14.31 9.02
N PRO A 422 11.55 -13.43 9.32
CA PRO A 422 11.32 -12.92 10.67
C PRO A 422 11.15 -14.01 11.72
N GLU A 423 10.36 -15.07 11.43
CA GLU A 423 10.13 -16.18 12.38
C GLU A 423 11.41 -16.90 12.79
N LYS A 424 12.34 -17.09 11.85
CA LYS A 424 13.62 -17.75 12.12
C LYS A 424 14.47 -16.89 13.05
N MET A 425 14.49 -15.58 12.82
CA MET A 425 15.25 -14.65 13.65
C MET A 425 14.65 -14.49 15.04
N VAL A 426 13.31 -14.45 15.15
CA VAL A 426 12.59 -14.47 16.43
C VAL A 426 12.98 -15.71 17.24
N ALA A 427 12.91 -16.91 16.65
CA ALA A 427 13.28 -18.15 17.33
C ALA A 427 14.74 -18.12 17.84
N MET A 428 15.68 -17.64 17.02
CA MET A 428 17.08 -17.50 17.42
C MET A 428 17.28 -16.48 18.54
N ALA A 429 16.61 -15.33 18.48
CA ALA A 429 16.70 -14.27 19.49
C ALA A 429 16.17 -14.73 20.86
N LEU A 430 15.02 -15.44 20.85
CA LEU A 430 14.44 -16.01 22.07
C LEU A 430 15.36 -17.05 22.73
N GLU A 431 15.96 -17.93 21.93
CA GLU A 431 16.90 -18.93 22.45
C GLU A 431 18.14 -18.27 23.08
N GLN A 432 18.73 -17.28 22.41
CA GLN A 432 19.85 -16.52 22.96
C GLN A 432 19.47 -15.77 24.25
N PHE A 433 18.27 -15.20 24.31
CA PHE A 433 17.78 -14.50 25.48
C PHE A 433 17.64 -15.44 26.69
N ARG A 434 17.05 -16.63 26.49
CA ARG A 434 16.92 -17.67 27.52
C ARG A 434 18.27 -18.15 28.03
N GLN A 435 19.23 -18.37 27.13
CA GLN A 435 20.59 -18.77 27.50
C GLN A 435 21.29 -17.72 28.35
N ARG A 436 21.21 -16.43 27.97
CA ARG A 436 21.77 -15.32 28.75
C ARG A 436 21.14 -15.23 30.14
N LYS A 437 19.81 -15.38 30.23
CA LYS A 437 19.10 -15.36 31.52
C LYS A 437 19.52 -16.53 32.42
N ALA A 438 19.66 -17.73 31.86
CA ALA A 438 20.14 -18.90 32.58
C ALA A 438 21.59 -18.74 33.05
N GLN A 439 22.47 -18.18 32.22
CA GLN A 439 23.86 -17.88 32.58
C GLN A 439 23.95 -16.83 33.70
N ALA A 440 23.15 -15.76 33.62
CA ALA A 440 23.09 -14.73 34.65
C ALA A 440 22.57 -15.29 35.98
N ALA A 441 21.54 -16.14 35.95
CA ALA A 441 21.01 -16.81 37.14
C ALA A 441 22.04 -17.77 37.76
N ALA A 442 22.77 -18.53 36.94
CA ALA A 442 23.84 -19.39 37.41
C ALA A 442 25.00 -18.59 38.04
N ALA A 443 25.41 -17.48 37.41
CA ALA A 443 26.44 -16.59 37.95
C ALA A 443 26.02 -15.97 39.30
N ALA A 444 24.77 -15.52 39.43
CA ALA A 444 24.24 -14.98 40.68
C ALA A 444 24.17 -16.05 41.80
N ALA A 445 23.78 -17.29 41.47
CA ALA A 445 23.77 -18.40 42.42
C ALA A 445 25.18 -18.76 42.93
N THR A 446 26.19 -18.64 42.05
CA THR A 446 27.59 -18.92 42.40
C THR A 446 28.19 -17.79 43.26
N ALA A 447 27.80 -16.54 43.01
CA ALA A 447 28.22 -15.39 43.81
C ALA A 447 27.59 -15.38 45.22
N GLY A 448 26.30 -15.72 45.34
CA GLY A 448 25.61 -15.80 46.64
C GLY A 448 26.12 -16.92 47.57
N ALA A 449 26.81 -17.93 47.02
CA ALA A 449 27.44 -18.99 47.81
C ALA A 449 28.80 -18.57 48.43
N ALA A 450 29.42 -17.50 47.96
CA ALA A 450 30.74 -17.05 48.43
C ALA A 450 30.68 -16.11 49.66
N ASP A 451 29.54 -15.45 49.91
CA ASP A 451 29.33 -14.54 51.05
C ASP A 451 28.81 -15.24 52.33
N GLY A 452 28.65 -16.57 52.29
CA GLY A 452 28.17 -17.39 53.40
C GLY A 452 29.27 -18.08 54.21
N VAL A 453 30.32 -17.37 54.64
CA VAL A 453 31.26 -17.91 55.64
C VAL A 453 30.92 -17.34 57.02
N PRO A 454 30.51 -18.16 58.01
CA PRO A 454 30.22 -17.67 59.34
C PRO A 454 31.52 -17.35 60.09
N ALA A 455 31.57 -16.17 60.70
CA ALA A 455 32.57 -15.82 61.71
C ALA A 455 32.39 -16.75 62.92
N SER A 456 33.30 -17.71 63.10
CA SER A 456 33.39 -18.51 64.33
C SER A 456 34.30 -17.83 65.34
N SER A 457 33.66 -17.26 66.37
CA SER A 457 34.20 -17.01 67.70
C SER A 457 34.69 -18.30 68.37
N GLY A 458 35.78 -18.26 69.14
CA GLY A 458 36.10 -19.30 70.12
C GLY A 458 37.55 -19.33 70.57
N ALA A 459 37.80 -18.83 71.78
CA ALA A 459 39.03 -18.96 72.55
C ALA A 459 39.21 -20.39 73.11
N ASP A 460 40.46 -20.87 73.22
CA ASP A 460 41.13 -21.22 74.49
C ASP A 460 42.48 -21.93 74.25
N GLY A 461 43.44 -21.74 75.16
CA GLY A 461 44.78 -22.37 75.18
C GLY A 461 44.75 -23.88 75.47
N PRO A 462 45.90 -24.58 75.72
CA PRO A 462 46.95 -24.15 76.67
C PRO A 462 48.42 -24.54 76.33
N GLU A 463 49.31 -24.05 77.20
CA GLU A 463 50.58 -24.61 77.73
C GLU A 463 51.71 -25.15 76.80
N GLY A 464 52.94 -24.69 77.11
CA GLY A 464 54.21 -25.09 76.48
C GLY A 464 54.69 -26.50 76.83
N PRO A 465 55.96 -26.86 76.49
CA PRO A 465 57.10 -26.32 77.23
C PRO A 465 58.42 -26.11 76.46
N ALA A 466 59.32 -25.37 77.15
CA ALA A 466 60.79 -25.47 77.15
C ALA A 466 61.60 -25.23 75.84
N LYS A 467 62.24 -24.05 75.74
CA LYS A 467 63.60 -23.80 76.24
C LYS A 467 63.90 -22.30 76.30
#